data_AF-A0A521Z934-F1
#
_entry.id   AF-A0A521Z934-F1
#
_cell.length_a   1.000
_cell.length_b   1.000
_cell.length_c   1.000
_cell.angle_alpha   90.00
_cell.angle_beta   90.00
_cell.angle_gamma   90.00
#
_symmetry.space_group_name_H-M   'P 1'
#
loop_
_entity.id
_entity.type
_entity.pdbx_description
1 polymer ?
#
loop_
_entity_poly.entity_id
_entity_poly.type
_entity_poly.pdbx_seq_one_letter_code
_entity_poly.pdbx_strand_id
1 'polypeptide(L)'
;MATSQPPKELMGWLEYYLVTKAPFQIPPNAREWIVKYSPWINIVLLVLFAPAILLALGVGAALVPFSAVGGASAATGLSFALVALVLQVGLMIAALPGLFARKKIGWQLVFYSVVLNLIFSLLNFNIVGGLLSAVLGSYVLFQIKSYYK
;
A
#
# COMPACT_ATOMS: atom_id res chain seq x y z
N MET A 1 -2.99 29.90 9.75
CA MET A 1 -1.60 30.27 9.40
C MET A 1 -0.87 28.97 9.08
N ALA A 2 -0.44 28.75 7.84
CA ALA A 2 0.33 27.55 7.51
C ALA A 2 1.74 27.69 8.09
N THR A 3 2.15 26.75 8.94
CA THR A 3 3.48 26.74 9.54
C THR A 3 4.53 26.60 8.42
N SER A 4 5.50 27.51 8.40
CA SER A 4 6.59 27.52 7.40
C SER A 4 7.56 26.35 7.54
N GLN A 5 7.45 25.56 8.62
CA GLN A 5 8.32 24.44 8.95
C GLN A 5 7.55 23.11 8.93
N PRO A 6 8.17 22.01 8.43
CA PRO A 6 7.56 20.70 8.46
C PRO A 6 7.45 20.17 9.91
N PRO A 7 6.34 19.53 10.29
CA PRO A 7 6.22 18.85 11.58
C PRO A 7 7.29 17.77 11.77
N LYS A 8 7.69 17.50 13.03
CA LYS A 8 8.65 16.43 13.36
C LYS A 8 8.07 15.02 13.18
N GLU A 9 6.74 14.89 13.22
CA GLU A 9 6.05 13.61 13.02
C GLU A 9 6.02 13.22 11.55
N LEU A 10 6.29 11.94 11.24
CA LEU A 10 6.37 11.42 9.87
C LEU A 10 5.13 11.76 9.02
N MET A 11 3.92 11.55 9.55
CA MET A 11 2.69 11.83 8.80
C MET A 11 2.53 13.33 8.51
N GLY A 12 2.90 14.19 9.46
CA GLY A 12 2.85 15.64 9.27
C GLY A 12 3.91 16.12 8.28
N TRP A 13 5.10 15.52 8.31
CA TRP A 13 6.16 15.76 7.33
C TRP A 13 5.72 15.38 5.92
N LEU A 14 5.16 14.18 5.74
CA LEU A 14 4.63 13.72 4.45
C LEU A 14 3.50 14.61 3.94
N GLU A 15 2.58 15.00 4.81
CA GLU A 15 1.48 15.90 4.44
C GLU A 15 1.99 17.28 3.98
N TYR A 16 2.99 17.83 4.67
CA TYR A 16 3.62 19.08 4.29
C TYR A 16 4.19 19.02 2.87
N TYR A 17 4.94 17.96 2.53
CA TYR A 17 5.58 17.86 1.22
C TYR A 17 4.62 17.39 0.10
N LEU A 18 3.74 16.43 0.39
CA LEU A 18 2.88 15.81 -0.63
C LEU A 18 1.56 16.56 -0.88
N VAL A 19 1.16 17.45 0.04
CA VAL A 19 -0.06 18.25 -0.08
C VAL A 19 0.25 19.74 -0.07
N THR A 20 0.98 20.27 0.92
CA THR A 20 1.17 21.72 1.01
C THR A 20 2.19 22.27 0.02
N LYS A 21 3.29 21.54 -0.22
CA LYS A 21 4.38 21.95 -1.12
C LYS A 21 4.37 21.23 -2.47
N ALA A 22 3.43 20.33 -2.71
CA ALA A 22 3.37 19.62 -3.97
C ALA A 22 3.07 20.60 -5.12
N PRO A 23 3.84 20.54 -6.23
CA PRO A 23 3.71 21.48 -7.34
C PRO A 23 2.39 21.33 -8.10
N PHE A 24 1.76 20.16 -8.00
CA PHE A 24 0.47 19.86 -8.57
C PHE A 24 -0.47 19.38 -7.47
N GLN A 25 -1.76 19.64 -7.67
CA GLN A 25 -2.84 19.26 -6.77
C GLN A 25 -3.91 18.58 -7.61
N ILE A 26 -4.38 17.41 -7.18
CA ILE A 26 -5.48 16.73 -7.85
C ILE A 26 -6.72 17.64 -7.76
N PRO A 27 -7.47 17.90 -8.84
CA PRO A 27 -8.67 18.74 -8.76
C PRO A 27 -9.72 18.10 -7.84
N PRO A 28 -10.57 18.90 -7.15
CA PRO A 28 -11.54 18.39 -6.16
C PRO A 28 -12.44 17.27 -6.70
N ASN A 29 -12.93 17.42 -7.93
CA ASN A 29 -13.80 16.43 -8.58
C ASN A 29 -13.11 15.07 -8.74
N ALA A 30 -11.80 15.07 -9.05
CA ALA A 30 -11.03 13.83 -9.18
C ALA A 30 -10.75 13.21 -7.81
N ARG A 31 -10.48 14.01 -6.76
CA ARG A 31 -10.31 13.49 -5.39
C ARG A 31 -11.59 12.81 -4.90
N GLU A 32 -12.73 13.44 -5.10
CA GLU A 32 -14.02 12.89 -4.72
C GLU A 32 -14.32 11.59 -5.48
N TRP A 33 -14.03 11.56 -6.79
CA TRP A 33 -14.16 10.36 -7.59
C TRP A 33 -13.28 9.22 -7.05
N ILE A 34 -12.00 9.49 -6.76
CA ILE A 34 -11.08 8.50 -6.19
C ILE A 34 -11.62 7.95 -4.88
N VAL A 35 -12.08 8.81 -3.96
CA VAL A 35 -12.62 8.36 -2.66
C VAL A 35 -13.88 7.52 -2.83
N LYS A 36 -14.75 7.91 -3.77
CA LYS A 36 -16.01 7.21 -4.05
C LYS A 36 -15.77 5.83 -4.66
N TYR A 37 -14.80 5.70 -5.57
CA TYR A 37 -14.57 4.46 -6.31
C TYR A 37 -13.42 3.60 -5.78
N SER A 38 -12.51 4.13 -4.95
CA SER A 38 -11.40 3.39 -4.34
C SER A 38 -11.82 2.08 -3.67
N PRO A 39 -12.88 2.04 -2.82
CA PRO A 39 -13.33 0.78 -2.21
C PRO A 39 -13.77 -0.25 -3.27
N TRP A 40 -14.46 0.20 -4.31
CA TRP A 40 -14.95 -0.66 -5.40
C TRP A 40 -13.83 -1.17 -6.28
N ILE A 41 -12.88 -0.28 -6.64
CA ILE A 41 -11.67 -0.64 -7.38
C ILE A 41 -10.90 -1.72 -6.59
N ASN A 42 -10.73 -1.55 -5.27
CA ASN A 42 -10.06 -2.55 -4.44
C ASN A 42 -10.79 -3.90 -4.44
N ILE A 43 -12.12 -3.93 -4.33
CA ILE A 43 -12.88 -5.19 -4.42
C ILE A 43 -12.71 -5.84 -5.78
N VAL A 44 -12.86 -5.08 -6.86
CA VAL A 44 -12.74 -5.61 -8.22
C VAL A 44 -11.34 -6.19 -8.43
N LEU A 45 -10.29 -5.49 -8.00
CA LEU A 45 -8.92 -6.01 -8.08
C LEU A 45 -8.72 -7.25 -7.20
N LEU A 46 -9.24 -7.26 -5.97
CA LEU A 46 -9.13 -8.43 -5.10
C LEU A 46 -9.82 -9.65 -5.69
N VAL A 47 -11.02 -9.50 -6.25
CA VAL A 47 -11.77 -10.60 -6.89
C VAL A 47 -11.09 -11.05 -8.18
N LEU A 48 -10.65 -10.10 -9.02
CA LEU A 48 -9.98 -10.39 -10.28
C LEU A 48 -8.66 -11.14 -10.06
N PHE A 49 -7.88 -10.72 -9.06
CA PHE A 49 -6.59 -11.35 -8.73
C PHE A 49 -6.71 -12.49 -7.71
N ALA A 50 -7.89 -12.74 -7.13
CA ALA A 50 -8.08 -13.81 -6.15
C ALA A 50 -7.58 -15.18 -6.66
N PRO A 51 -7.87 -15.62 -7.90
CA PRO A 51 -7.35 -16.89 -8.40
C PRO A 51 -5.82 -16.93 -8.41
N ALA A 52 -5.18 -15.85 -8.86
CA ALA A 52 -3.72 -15.75 -8.92
C ALA A 52 -3.10 -15.69 -7.52
N ILE A 53 -3.71 -14.96 -6.58
CA ILE A 53 -3.27 -14.86 -5.18
C ILE A 53 -3.37 -16.24 -4.52
N LEU A 54 -4.51 -16.93 -4.67
CA LEU A 54 -4.72 -18.26 -4.10
C LEU A 54 -3.77 -19.30 -4.70
N LEU A 55 -3.52 -19.23 -6.01
CA LEU A 55 -2.54 -20.10 -6.66
C LEU A 55 -1.12 -19.82 -6.15
N ALA A 56 -0.72 -18.55 -6.05
CA ALA A 56 0.59 -18.16 -5.53
C ALA A 56 0.78 -18.61 -4.08
N LEU A 57 -0.24 -18.46 -3.23
CA LEU A 57 -0.22 -18.93 -1.84
C LEU A 57 -0.18 -20.46 -1.77
N GLY A 58 -1.01 -21.16 -2.54
CA GLY A 58 -1.09 -22.62 -2.53
C GLY A 58 0.19 -23.28 -3.05
N VAL A 59 0.63 -22.89 -4.25
CA VAL A 59 1.87 -23.37 -4.86
C VAL A 59 3.07 -22.96 -4.02
N GLY A 60 3.15 -21.69 -3.62
CA GLY A 60 4.26 -21.21 -2.83
C GLY A 60 4.38 -21.94 -1.49
N ALA A 61 3.28 -22.12 -0.76
CA ALA A 61 3.28 -22.86 0.50
C ALA A 61 3.69 -24.34 0.31
N ALA A 62 3.21 -25.00 -0.75
CA ALA A 62 3.59 -26.37 -1.06
C ALA A 62 5.09 -26.51 -1.40
N LEU A 63 5.71 -25.46 -1.95
CA LEU A 63 7.13 -25.44 -2.31
C LEU A 63 8.06 -25.06 -1.14
N VAL A 64 7.55 -24.51 -0.04
CA VAL A 64 8.37 -24.10 1.12
C VAL A 64 9.28 -25.24 1.63
N PRO A 65 8.82 -26.49 1.86
CA PRO A 65 9.69 -27.57 2.34
C PRO A 65 10.84 -27.92 1.39
N PHE A 66 10.64 -27.69 0.08
CA PHE A 66 11.61 -28.01 -0.96
C PHE A 66 12.52 -26.83 -1.30
N SER A 67 12.20 -25.63 -0.81
CA SER A 67 12.94 -24.40 -1.14
C SER A 67 14.40 -24.42 -0.66
N ALA A 68 14.72 -25.22 0.36
CA ALA A 68 16.09 -25.42 0.84
C ALA A 68 17.01 -26.09 -0.21
N VAL A 69 16.45 -26.85 -1.16
CA VAL A 69 17.22 -27.46 -2.26
C VAL A 69 17.80 -26.39 -3.19
N GLY A 70 17.16 -25.23 -3.29
CA GLY A 70 17.66 -24.07 -4.03
C GLY A 70 18.69 -23.22 -3.27
N GLY A 71 19.11 -23.67 -2.08
CA GLY A 71 20.00 -22.93 -1.19
C GLY A 71 19.26 -22.04 -0.19
N ALA A 72 20.00 -21.55 0.81
CA ALA A 72 19.43 -20.75 1.91
C ALA A 72 18.72 -19.48 1.42
N SER A 73 19.28 -18.80 0.41
CA SER A 73 18.71 -17.59 -0.18
C SER A 73 17.34 -17.84 -0.83
N ALA A 74 17.17 -18.97 -1.52
CA ALA A 74 15.91 -19.34 -2.16
C ALA A 74 14.83 -19.65 -1.12
N ALA A 75 15.20 -20.38 -0.05
CA ALA A 75 14.28 -20.69 1.05
C ALA A 75 13.79 -19.44 1.78
N THR A 76 14.71 -18.53 2.10
CA THR A 76 14.36 -17.26 2.76
C THR A 76 13.55 -16.36 1.85
N GLY A 77 13.89 -16.28 0.56
CA GLY A 77 13.19 -15.45 -0.41
C GLY A 77 11.73 -15.87 -0.61
N LEU A 78 11.48 -17.17 -0.79
CA LEU A 78 10.12 -17.70 -0.97
C LEU A 78 9.25 -17.48 0.28
N SER A 79 9.79 -17.81 1.46
CA SER A 79 9.08 -17.64 2.73
C SER A 79 8.72 -16.17 2.96
N PHE A 80 9.65 -15.27 2.69
CA PHE A 80 9.46 -13.84 2.82
C PHE A 80 8.41 -13.29 1.84
N ALA A 81 8.43 -13.73 0.58
CA ALA A 81 7.44 -13.34 -0.42
C ALA A 81 6.01 -13.78 -0.04
N LEU A 82 5.86 -14.97 0.56
CA LEU A 82 4.54 -15.46 1.01
C LEU A 82 4.01 -14.66 2.19
N VAL A 83 4.85 -14.36 3.18
CA VAL A 83 4.47 -13.49 4.30
C VAL A 83 4.08 -12.11 3.78
N ALA A 84 4.84 -11.57 2.82
CA ALA A 84 4.51 -10.30 2.17
C ALA A 84 3.12 -10.30 1.55
N LEU A 85 2.82 -11.33 0.77
CA LEU A 85 1.55 -11.47 0.07
C LEU A 85 0.38 -11.55 1.05
N VAL A 86 0.51 -12.35 2.12
CA VAL A 86 -0.53 -12.49 3.15
C VAL A 86 -0.79 -11.16 3.86
N LEU A 87 0.27 -10.46 4.28
CA LEU A 87 0.14 -9.17 4.96
C LEU A 87 -0.46 -8.10 4.03
N GLN A 88 -0.02 -8.06 2.77
CA GLN A 88 -0.53 -7.12 1.78
C GLN A 88 -2.03 -7.32 1.54
N VAL A 89 -2.46 -8.56 1.30
CA VAL A 89 -3.87 -8.89 1.08
C VAL A 89 -4.70 -8.65 2.34
N GLY A 90 -4.17 -9.02 3.52
CA GLY A 90 -4.80 -8.78 4.81
C GLY A 90 -5.07 -7.30 5.07
N LEU A 91 -4.10 -6.42 4.81
CA LEU A 91 -4.27 -4.97 4.93
C LEU A 91 -5.30 -4.42 3.93
N MET A 92 -5.28 -4.90 2.69
CA MET A 92 -6.25 -4.46 1.68
C MET A 92 -7.69 -4.81 2.09
N ILE A 93 -7.92 -6.04 2.57
CA ILE A 93 -9.23 -6.48 3.04
C ILE A 93 -9.64 -5.71 4.31
N ALA A 94 -8.74 -5.58 5.28
CA ALA A 94 -9.00 -4.86 6.53
C ALA A 94 -9.31 -3.38 6.31
N ALA A 95 -8.76 -2.76 5.26
CA ALA A 95 -9.04 -1.38 4.91
C ALA A 95 -10.46 -1.18 4.38
N LEU A 96 -11.08 -2.18 3.74
CA LEU A 96 -12.36 -2.03 3.02
C LEU A 96 -13.48 -1.42 3.87
N PRO A 97 -13.80 -1.91 5.09
CA PRO A 97 -14.88 -1.33 5.89
C PRO A 97 -14.64 0.15 6.22
N GLY A 98 -13.39 0.52 6.50
CA GLY A 98 -12.99 1.89 6.75
C GLY A 98 -13.08 2.77 5.50
N LEU A 99 -12.72 2.23 4.33
CA LEU A 99 -12.80 2.94 3.06
C LEU A 99 -14.26 3.22 2.66
N PHE A 100 -15.16 2.24 2.80
CA PHE A 100 -16.59 2.45 2.56
C PHE A 100 -17.20 3.48 3.52
N ALA A 101 -16.86 3.38 4.80
CA ALA A 101 -17.35 4.30 5.81
C ALA A 101 -16.65 5.67 5.81
N ARG A 102 -15.68 5.89 4.89
CA ARG A 102 -14.83 7.09 4.83
C ARG A 102 -14.20 7.44 6.18
N LYS A 103 -13.77 6.42 6.92
CA LYS A 103 -13.14 6.57 8.22
C LYS A 103 -11.63 6.70 8.07
N LYS A 104 -11.01 7.52 8.91
CA LYS A 104 -9.56 7.73 8.96
C LYS A 104 -8.79 6.42 9.12
N ILE A 105 -9.33 5.44 9.85
CA ILE A 105 -8.71 4.12 10.02
C ILE A 105 -8.55 3.37 8.69
N GLY A 106 -9.50 3.48 7.76
CA GLY A 106 -9.39 2.85 6.44
C GLY A 106 -8.27 3.46 5.62
N TRP A 107 -8.15 4.78 5.65
CA TRP A 107 -7.05 5.51 5.03
C TRP A 107 -5.69 5.13 5.62
N GLN A 108 -5.60 4.99 6.95
CA GLN A 108 -4.36 4.56 7.62
C GLN A 108 -3.93 3.16 7.22
N LEU A 109 -4.87 2.22 7.09
CA LEU A 109 -4.57 0.86 6.66
C LEU A 109 -4.06 0.81 5.20
N VAL A 110 -4.61 1.65 4.32
CA VAL A 110 -4.06 1.81 2.95
C VAL A 110 -2.67 2.44 2.99
N PHE A 111 -2.43 3.41 3.87
CA PHE A 111 -1.08 3.96 4.02
C PHE A 111 -0.08 2.89 4.48
N TYR A 112 -0.47 2.03 5.43
CA TYR A 112 0.37 0.93 5.87
C TYR A 112 0.62 -0.09 4.77
N SER A 113 -0.31 -0.33 3.84
CA SER A 113 -0.02 -1.22 2.70
C SER A 113 1.01 -0.61 1.74
N VAL A 114 1.03 0.72 1.56
CA VAL A 114 2.08 1.42 0.81
C VAL A 114 3.45 1.29 1.50
N VAL A 115 3.50 1.50 2.82
CA VAL A 115 4.74 1.35 3.60
C VAL A 115 5.24 -0.09 3.58
N LEU A 116 4.32 -1.06 3.73
CA LEU A 116 4.61 -2.47 3.67
C LEU A 116 5.24 -2.83 2.33
N ASN A 117 4.63 -2.40 1.22
CA ASN A 117 5.17 -2.61 -0.13
C ASN A 117 6.56 -2.00 -0.31
N LEU A 118 6.82 -0.81 0.24
CA LEU A 118 8.15 -0.19 0.22
C LEU A 118 9.18 -1.06 0.94
N ILE A 119 8.87 -1.51 2.16
CA ILE A 119 9.76 -2.38 2.96
C ILE A 119 10.10 -3.65 2.17
N PHE A 120 9.08 -4.30 1.61
CA PHE A 120 9.27 -5.51 0.80
C PHE A 120 10.10 -5.25 -0.46
N SER A 121 9.88 -4.13 -1.14
CA SER A 121 10.64 -3.77 -2.34
C SER A 121 12.11 -3.53 -2.03
N LEU A 122 12.42 -2.86 -0.92
CA LEU A 122 13.80 -2.62 -0.48
C LEU A 122 14.52 -3.92 -0.13
N LEU A 123 13.84 -4.84 0.57
CA LEU A 123 14.39 -6.15 0.93
C LEU A 123 14.63 -7.05 -0.29
N ASN A 124 13.92 -6.81 -1.39
CA ASN A 124 14.14 -7.47 -2.68
C ASN A 124 15.07 -6.69 -3.62
N PHE A 125 15.77 -5.66 -3.13
CA PHE A 125 16.65 -4.79 -3.92
C PHE A 125 15.94 -4.05 -5.08
N ASN A 126 14.61 -4.02 -5.11
CA ASN A 126 13.82 -3.23 -6.03
C ASN A 126 13.65 -1.80 -5.49
N ILE A 127 14.77 -1.10 -5.32
CA ILE A 127 14.81 0.19 -4.63
C ILE A 127 14.06 1.25 -5.45
N VAL A 128 14.38 1.35 -6.74
CA VAL A 128 13.79 2.37 -7.63
C VAL A 128 12.28 2.16 -7.76
N GLY A 129 11.83 0.93 -8.06
CA GLY A 129 10.41 0.64 -8.19
C GLY A 129 9.64 0.82 -6.89
N GLY A 130 10.23 0.40 -5.76
CA GLY A 130 9.65 0.56 -4.43
C GLY A 130 9.47 2.03 -4.05
N LEU A 131 10.51 2.85 -4.23
CA LEU A 131 10.45 4.28 -3.93
C LEU A 131 9.45 5.01 -4.83
N LEU A 132 9.45 4.74 -6.13
CA LEU A 132 8.49 5.35 -7.06
C LEU A 132 7.05 5.00 -6.67
N SER A 133 6.78 3.73 -6.40
CA SER A 133 5.44 3.28 -5.99
C SER A 133 5.02 3.89 -4.66
N ALA A 134 5.94 3.99 -3.70
CA ALA A 134 5.69 4.58 -2.40
C ALA A 134 5.37 6.08 -2.49
N VAL A 135 6.15 6.83 -3.28
CA VAL A 135 5.94 8.26 -3.49
C VAL A 135 4.62 8.52 -4.21
N LEU A 136 4.34 7.82 -5.31
CA LEU A 136 3.10 7.97 -6.07
C LEU A 136 1.87 7.56 -5.24
N GLY A 137 1.94 6.40 -4.60
CA GLY A 137 0.86 5.89 -3.75
C GLY A 137 0.57 6.83 -2.58
N SER A 138 1.62 7.28 -1.88
CA SER A 138 1.48 8.25 -0.79
C SER A 138 0.96 9.59 -1.29
N TYR A 139 1.43 10.09 -2.44
CA TYR A 139 0.95 11.35 -3.00
C TYR A 139 -0.57 11.31 -3.24
N VAL A 140 -1.08 10.31 -3.96
CA VAL A 140 -2.52 10.17 -4.21
C VAL A 140 -3.29 10.03 -2.89
N LEU A 141 -2.78 9.22 -1.97
CA LEU A 141 -3.43 8.92 -0.71
C LEU A 141 -3.53 10.16 0.20
N PHE A 142 -2.46 10.94 0.33
CA PHE A 142 -2.44 12.16 1.13
C PHE A 142 -3.32 13.26 0.53
N GLN A 143 -3.42 13.32 -0.81
CA GLN A 143 -4.30 14.27 -1.50
C GLN A 143 -5.79 14.07 -1.18
N ILE A 144 -6.21 12.83 -0.93
CA ILE A 144 -7.59 12.48 -0.59
C ILE A 144 -7.85 12.34 0.92
N LYS A 145 -6.81 12.49 1.75
CA LYS A 145 -6.89 12.32 3.22
C LYS A 145 -8.02 13.13 3.85
N SER A 146 -8.26 14.36 3.38
CA SER A 146 -9.29 15.26 3.90
C SER A 146 -10.73 14.73 3.79
N TYR A 147 -10.97 13.73 2.94
CA TYR A 147 -12.28 13.09 2.78
C TYR A 147 -12.53 11.96 3.80
N TYR A 148 -11.51 11.53 4.54
CA TYR A 148 -11.59 10.49 5.56
C TYR A 148 -11.59 11.12 6.95
N LYS A 149 -12.63 10.87 7.75
CA LYS A 149 -12.84 11.46 9.08
C LYS A 149 -12.56 10.46 10.20
#